data_AF-A2DWJ1-F1
#
_entry.id   AF-A2DWJ1-F1
#
_cell.length_a   1.000
_cell.length_b   1.000
_cell.length_c   1.000
_cell.angle_alpha   90.00
_cell.angle_beta   90.00
_cell.angle_gamma   90.00
#
_symmetry.space_group_name_H-M   'P 1'
#
loop_
_entity.id
_entity.type
_entity.pdbx_description
1 polymer ?
#
loop_
_entity_poly.entity_id
_entity_poly.type
_entity_poly.pdbx_seq_one_letter_code
_entity_poly.pdbx_strand_id
1 'polypeptide(L)'
;MKPILKKIESDSTETKEDEEDKPEIKPPEKKLQIIKPIKECTNFANVEEFNQFYEENKNLFEELTTCKLNKMFKIEGFRITKIKGQVSLKSIPESRVTNTMKIDELIQRIVTVEDRVNSIIEFINSRFHA
;
A
#
# COMPACT_ATOMS: atom_id res chain seq x y z
N MET A 1 -19.04 54.57 53.59
CA MET A 1 -19.96 55.16 52.60
C MET A 1 -20.84 54.06 52.02
N LYS A 2 -22.17 54.19 52.09
CA LYS A 2 -23.17 53.52 51.24
C LYS A 2 -24.02 54.61 50.60
N PRO A 3 -24.42 54.47 49.34
CA PRO A 3 -25.85 54.26 49.01
C PRO A 3 -26.06 53.21 47.88
N ILE A 4 -27.02 52.28 47.97
CA ILE A 4 -28.44 52.30 47.52
C ILE A 4 -28.65 51.92 46.02
N LEU A 5 -29.27 50.75 45.85
CA LEU A 5 -30.25 50.27 44.84
C LEU A 5 -30.24 50.81 43.40
N LYS A 6 -30.31 49.88 42.44
CA LYS A 6 -31.56 49.58 41.70
C LYS A 6 -31.56 48.19 41.06
N LYS A 7 -32.53 47.39 41.47
CA LYS A 7 -33.08 46.30 40.65
C LYS A 7 -33.77 46.93 39.43
N ILE A 8 -33.60 46.31 38.27
CA ILE A 8 -34.57 46.37 37.18
C ILE A 8 -34.84 44.90 36.83
N GLU A 9 -35.96 44.40 37.33
CA GLU A 9 -36.71 43.33 36.66
C GLU A 9 -37.60 44.03 35.63
N SER A 10 -37.57 43.55 34.38
CA SER A 10 -38.67 43.70 33.43
C SER A 10 -38.62 42.51 32.47
N ASP A 11 -39.37 41.50 32.88
CA ASP A 11 -40.35 40.74 32.10
C ASP A 11 -40.20 40.60 30.58
N SER A 12 -40.20 39.31 30.18
CA SER A 12 -40.83 38.67 29.01
C SER A 12 -40.84 39.35 27.62
N THR A 13 -40.20 38.67 26.67
CA THR A 13 -40.86 38.23 25.41
C THR A 13 -40.20 36.96 24.88
N GLU A 14 -41.03 35.96 24.57
CA GLU A 14 -40.69 34.80 23.76
C GLU A 14 -40.27 35.23 22.35
N THR A 15 -39.25 34.59 21.78
CA THR A 15 -39.17 34.35 20.34
C THR A 15 -38.47 33.01 20.13
N LYS A 16 -39.16 32.10 19.43
CA LYS A 16 -38.69 30.77 19.03
C LYS A 16 -37.88 30.87 17.72
N GLU A 17 -37.18 29.77 17.41
CA GLU A 17 -36.62 29.39 16.08
C GLU A 17 -35.28 30.09 15.78
N ASP A 18 -34.14 29.44 15.49
CA ASP A 18 -33.90 28.22 14.71
C ASP A 18 -32.59 27.48 15.10
N GLU A 19 -32.53 26.22 14.67
CA GLU A 19 -31.43 25.25 14.71
C GLU A 19 -30.04 25.79 14.29
N GLU A 20 -29.00 25.43 15.05
CA GLU A 20 -27.77 24.90 14.44
C GLU A 20 -27.30 23.70 15.27
N ASP A 21 -27.81 22.52 14.90
CA ASP A 21 -27.29 21.24 15.36
C ASP A 21 -25.86 21.08 14.84
N LYS A 22 -24.88 21.26 15.73
CA LYS A 22 -23.48 20.92 15.44
C LYS A 22 -23.45 19.40 15.23
N PRO A 23 -23.19 18.87 14.02
CA PRO A 23 -23.19 17.43 13.84
C PRO A 23 -22.11 16.82 14.72
N GLU A 24 -22.54 16.18 15.78
CA GLU A 24 -21.71 15.34 16.62
C GLU A 24 -21.32 14.12 15.78
N ILE A 25 -20.19 14.21 15.09
CA ILE A 25 -19.62 13.11 14.32
C ILE A 25 -19.21 12.04 15.33
N LYS A 26 -20.14 11.13 15.65
CA LYS A 26 -19.86 9.93 16.43
C LYS A 26 -18.68 9.21 15.77
N PRO A 27 -17.59 8.91 16.49
CA PRO A 27 -16.50 8.11 15.96
C PRO A 27 -17.11 6.82 15.42
N PRO A 28 -16.83 6.44 14.15
CA PRO A 28 -17.41 5.23 13.60
C PRO A 28 -16.94 4.04 14.45
N GLU A 29 -17.88 3.40 15.15
CA GLU A 29 -17.64 2.17 15.88
C GLU A 29 -17.18 1.11 14.87
N LYS A 30 -15.86 0.96 14.73
CA LYS A 30 -15.26 -0.06 13.85
C LYS A 30 -15.51 -1.44 14.47
N LYS A 31 -16.65 -2.03 14.13
CA LYS A 31 -16.94 -3.44 14.45
C LYS A 31 -16.03 -4.34 13.63
N LEU A 32 -15.55 -5.43 14.23
CA LEU A 32 -14.73 -6.43 13.57
C LEU A 32 -15.50 -7.05 12.40
N GLN A 33 -14.92 -7.01 11.20
CA GLN A 33 -15.48 -7.65 10.02
C GLN A 33 -14.59 -8.83 9.62
N ILE A 34 -15.20 -10.00 9.44
CA ILE A 34 -14.52 -11.20 8.93
C ILE A 34 -14.43 -11.08 7.41
N ILE A 35 -13.22 -11.20 6.89
CA ILE A 35 -12.91 -10.99 5.47
C ILE A 35 -12.43 -12.30 4.86
N LYS A 36 -12.83 -12.57 3.61
CA LYS A 36 -12.35 -13.74 2.85
C LYS A 36 -10.86 -13.59 2.47
N PRO A 37 -10.11 -14.69 2.31
CA PRO A 37 -8.74 -14.64 1.81
C PRO A 37 -8.71 -14.14 0.35
N ILE A 38 -7.76 -13.25 0.05
CA ILE A 38 -7.50 -12.72 -1.29
C ILE A 38 -6.72 -13.79 -2.05
N LYS A 39 -7.25 -14.26 -3.18
CA LYS A 39 -6.66 -15.35 -3.98
C LYS A 39 -5.89 -14.86 -5.20
N GLU A 40 -6.24 -13.69 -5.72
CA GLU A 40 -5.66 -13.11 -6.93
C GLU A 40 -4.65 -12.04 -6.55
N CYS A 41 -3.44 -12.15 -7.11
CA CYS A 41 -2.34 -11.23 -6.88
C CYS A 41 -1.70 -10.89 -8.23
N THR A 42 -1.73 -9.61 -8.60
CA THR A 42 -1.08 -9.08 -9.80
C THR A 42 0.34 -8.69 -9.45
N ASN A 43 1.30 -9.22 -10.20
CA ASN A 43 2.71 -8.89 -10.05
C ASN A 43 3.10 -7.85 -11.11
N PHE A 44 3.80 -6.80 -10.68
CA PHE A 44 4.39 -5.79 -11.53
C PHE A 44 5.91 -5.90 -11.45
N ALA A 45 6.56 -6.03 -12.59
CA ALA A 45 8.03 -6.05 -12.65
C ALA A 45 8.61 -4.64 -12.46
N ASN A 46 7.94 -3.64 -13.04
CA ASN A 46 8.42 -2.27 -13.08
C ASN A 46 7.51 -1.29 -12.33
N VAL A 47 8.11 -0.24 -11.78
CA VAL A 47 7.37 0.86 -11.13
C VAL A 47 6.53 1.64 -12.14
N GLU A 48 6.98 1.74 -13.37
CA GLU A 48 6.31 2.51 -14.42
C GLU A 48 4.99 1.86 -14.86
N GLU A 49 4.97 0.54 -15.01
CA GLU A 49 3.76 -0.25 -15.25
C GLU A 49 2.74 -0.08 -14.12
N PHE A 50 3.22 -0.13 -12.88
CA PHE A 50 2.37 0.12 -11.72
C PHE A 50 1.82 1.55 -11.70
N ASN A 51 2.59 2.54 -12.15
CA ASN A 51 2.14 3.93 -12.19
C ASN A 51 1.01 4.13 -13.21
N GLN A 52 1.12 3.52 -14.39
CA GLN A 52 0.03 3.52 -15.37
C GLN A 52 -1.25 2.89 -14.79
N PHE A 53 -1.12 1.72 -14.15
CA PHE A 53 -2.25 1.06 -13.50
C PHE A 53 -2.87 1.91 -12.38
N TYR A 54 -2.04 2.61 -11.60
CA TYR A 54 -2.48 3.53 -10.55
C TYR A 54 -3.30 4.69 -11.13
N GLU A 55 -2.87 5.25 -12.26
CA GLU A 55 -3.57 6.35 -12.92
C GLU A 55 -4.96 5.94 -13.42
N GLU A 56 -5.08 4.72 -13.95
CA GLU A 56 -6.34 4.15 -14.43
C GLU A 56 -7.30 3.78 -13.27
N ASN A 57 -6.76 3.45 -12.08
CA ASN A 57 -7.53 2.87 -10.98
C ASN A 57 -7.49 3.67 -9.66
N LYS A 58 -7.30 5.00 -9.71
CA LYS A 58 -7.13 5.86 -8.51
C LYS A 58 -8.18 5.63 -7.42
N ASN A 59 -9.45 5.45 -7.81
CA ASN A 59 -10.56 5.22 -6.88
C ASN A 59 -10.34 3.98 -6.00
N LEU A 60 -9.83 2.90 -6.59
CA LEU A 60 -9.55 1.64 -5.87
C LEU A 60 -8.44 1.83 -4.83
N PHE A 61 -7.45 2.64 -5.16
CA PHE A 61 -6.35 2.95 -4.25
C PHE A 61 -6.79 3.86 -3.10
N GLU A 62 -7.78 4.73 -3.28
CA GLU A 62 -8.32 5.54 -2.19
C GLU A 62 -9.18 4.73 -1.22
N GLU A 63 -10.08 3.89 -1.75
CA GLU A 63 -11.02 3.06 -0.98
C GLU A 63 -10.30 1.96 -0.16
N LEU A 64 -9.31 1.31 -0.77
CA LEU A 64 -8.65 0.16 -0.12
C LEU A 64 -7.56 0.58 0.87
N THR A 65 -7.39 -0.27 1.88
CA THR A 65 -6.30 -0.15 2.84
C THR A 65 -4.99 -0.65 2.22
N THR A 66 -3.87 -0.07 2.64
CA THR A 66 -2.54 -0.50 2.19
C THR A 66 -2.29 -1.99 2.44
N CYS A 67 -2.81 -2.55 3.54
CA CYS A 67 -2.72 -3.99 3.81
C CYS A 67 -3.45 -4.84 2.76
N LYS A 68 -4.62 -4.41 2.26
CA LYS A 68 -5.33 -5.09 1.16
C LYS A 68 -4.58 -4.91 -0.16
N LEU A 69 -4.12 -3.70 -0.46
CA LEU A 69 -3.36 -3.40 -1.69
C LEU A 69 -2.09 -4.26 -1.79
N ASN A 70 -1.30 -4.40 -0.71
CA ASN A 70 -0.10 -5.25 -0.71
C ASN A 70 -0.39 -6.75 -0.85
N LYS A 71 -1.64 -7.20 -0.67
CA LYS A 71 -2.05 -8.58 -0.93
C LYS A 71 -2.52 -8.79 -2.37
N MET A 72 -3.11 -7.75 -2.98
CA MET A 72 -3.62 -7.77 -4.35
C MET A 72 -2.53 -7.45 -5.37
N PHE A 73 -1.55 -6.63 -4.99
CA PHE A 73 -0.53 -6.11 -5.88
C PHE A 73 0.84 -6.31 -5.26
N LYS A 74 1.76 -6.84 -6.06
CA LYS A 74 3.15 -7.03 -5.68
C LYS A 74 4.03 -6.33 -6.70
N ILE A 75 4.96 -5.51 -6.22
CA ILE A 75 5.90 -4.76 -7.05
C ILE A 75 7.28 -5.21 -6.63
N GLU A 76 8.14 -5.54 -7.59
CA GLU A 76 9.48 -6.04 -7.28
C GLU A 76 10.29 -5.00 -6.50
N GLY A 77 10.86 -5.39 -5.36
CA GLY A 77 11.66 -4.50 -4.51
C GLY A 77 10.88 -3.43 -3.72
N PHE A 78 9.55 -3.31 -3.89
CA PHE A 78 8.74 -2.27 -3.25
C PHE A 78 7.50 -2.81 -2.54
N ARG A 79 7.05 -2.08 -1.51
CA ARG A 79 5.74 -2.25 -0.88
C ARG A 79 4.90 -1.00 -1.00
N ILE A 80 3.60 -1.17 -1.18
CA ILE A 80 2.65 -0.06 -1.26
C ILE A 80 2.43 0.51 0.13
N THR A 81 2.53 1.82 0.26
CA THR A 81 2.28 2.58 1.49
C THR A 81 1.38 3.77 1.20
N LYS A 82 0.80 4.37 2.24
CA LYS A 82 0.08 5.64 2.15
C LYS A 82 0.72 6.61 3.13
N ILE A 83 1.16 7.76 2.63
CA ILE A 83 1.77 8.82 3.44
C ILE A 83 0.96 10.08 3.18
N LYS A 84 0.37 10.66 4.24
CA LYS A 84 -0.48 11.87 4.16
C LYS A 84 -1.61 11.76 3.11
N GLY A 85 -2.20 10.57 2.97
CA GLY A 85 -3.28 10.31 2.01
C GLY A 85 -2.81 9.93 0.60
N GLN A 86 -1.54 10.18 0.24
CA GLN A 86 -0.99 9.82 -1.05
C GLN A 86 -0.41 8.41 -1.06
N VAL A 87 -0.63 7.64 -2.12
CA VAL A 87 -0.01 6.34 -2.33
C VAL A 87 1.48 6.53 -2.62
N SER A 88 2.33 5.75 -1.97
CA SER A 88 3.78 5.82 -2.12
C SER A 88 4.39 4.43 -2.08
N LEU A 89 5.46 4.22 -2.84
CA LEU A 89 6.23 2.98 -2.81
C LEU A 89 7.37 3.09 -1.80
N LYS A 90 7.46 2.11 -0.89
CA LYS A 90 8.56 2.00 0.05
C LYS A 90 9.47 0.86 -0.37
N SER A 91 10.75 1.14 -0.58
CA SER A 91 11.76 0.13 -0.86
C SER A 91 11.83 -0.90 0.27
N ILE A 92 11.90 -2.17 -0.11
CA ILE A 92 12.10 -3.29 0.79
C ILE A 92 13.62 -3.46 0.91
N PRO A 93 14.19 -3.37 2.13
CA PRO A 93 15.63 -3.51 2.31
C PRO A 93 16.08 -4.89 1.84
N GLU A 94 17.27 -4.97 1.26
CA GLU A 94 17.81 -6.18 0.64
C GLU A 94 17.90 -7.38 1.61
N SER A 95 18.02 -7.11 2.91
CA SER A 95 17.98 -8.15 3.95
C SER A 95 16.64 -8.88 4.04
N ARG A 96 15.58 -8.33 3.42
CA ARG A 96 14.23 -8.91 3.29
C ARG A 96 13.89 -9.23 1.83
N VAL A 97 14.89 -9.30 0.96
CA VAL A 97 14.72 -9.82 -0.39
C VAL A 97 14.16 -11.23 -0.27
N THR A 98 12.93 -11.38 -0.78
CA THR A 98 12.20 -12.64 -0.74
C THR A 98 12.97 -13.68 -1.53
N ASN A 99 12.83 -14.95 -1.14
CA ASN A 99 13.51 -16.10 -1.77
C ASN A 99 13.51 -16.09 -3.31
N THR A 100 12.57 -15.39 -3.95
CA THR A 100 12.49 -15.17 -5.40
C THR A 100 13.74 -14.55 -6.04
N MET A 101 14.29 -13.43 -5.55
CA MET A 101 15.49 -12.87 -6.22
C MET A 101 16.71 -13.77 -6.01
N LYS A 102 16.79 -14.47 -4.86
CA LYS A 102 17.81 -15.51 -4.65
C LYS A 102 17.64 -16.69 -5.60
N ILE A 103 16.41 -17.02 -5.98
CA ILE A 103 16.11 -18.05 -6.99
C ILE A 103 16.61 -17.58 -8.35
N ASP A 104 16.37 -16.33 -8.74
CA ASP A 104 16.84 -15.79 -10.03
C ASP A 104 18.38 -15.76 -10.11
N GLU A 105 19.05 -15.34 -9.04
CA GLU A 105 20.52 -15.43 -8.93
C GLU A 105 21.04 -16.87 -9.03
N LEU A 106 20.36 -17.82 -8.38
CA LEU A 106 20.69 -19.24 -8.46
C LEU A 106 20.49 -19.79 -9.88
N ILE A 107 19.41 -19.40 -10.55
CA ILE A 107 19.12 -19.79 -11.94
C ILE A 107 20.23 -19.27 -12.87
N GLN A 108 20.62 -18.00 -12.77
CA GLN A 108 21.71 -17.46 -13.57
C GLN A 108 23.04 -18.21 -13.36
N ARG A 109 23.32 -18.59 -12.12
CA ARG A 109 24.50 -19.38 -11.78
C ARG A 109 24.44 -20.80 -12.36
N ILE A 110 23.26 -21.42 -12.41
CA ILE A 110 23.05 -22.72 -13.05
C ILE A 110 23.32 -22.61 -14.55
N VAL A 111 22.73 -21.62 -15.23
CA VAL A 111 22.95 -21.38 -16.68
C VAL A 111 24.44 -21.19 -16.98
N THR A 112 25.14 -20.40 -16.17
CA THR A 112 26.59 -20.19 -16.33
C THR A 112 27.38 -21.49 -16.17
N VAL A 113 26.96 -22.39 -15.27
CA VAL A 113 27.59 -23.70 -15.10
C VAL A 113 27.31 -24.58 -16.32
N GLU A 114 26.09 -24.59 -16.84
CA GLU A 114 25.73 -25.34 -18.05
C GLU A 114 26.56 -24.89 -19.25
N ASP A 115 26.70 -23.58 -19.47
CA ASP A 115 27.53 -23.03 -20.56
C ASP A 115 29.00 -23.45 -20.44
N ARG A 116 29.54 -23.43 -19.22
CA ARG A 116 30.91 -23.89 -18.97
C ARG A 116 31.08 -25.38 -19.20
N VAL A 117 30.09 -26.19 -18.82
CA VAL A 117 30.09 -27.63 -19.08
C VAL A 117 30.01 -27.91 -20.57
N ASN A 118 29.12 -27.23 -21.30
CA ASN A 118 29.01 -27.34 -22.75
C ASN A 118 30.32 -26.94 -23.45
N SER A 119 30.95 -25.85 -23.01
CA SER A 119 32.26 -25.42 -23.53
C SER A 119 33.35 -26.49 -23.33
N ILE A 120 33.34 -27.18 -22.19
CA ILE A 120 34.27 -28.29 -21.92
C ILE A 120 33.96 -29.48 -22.83
N ILE A 121 32.68 -29.82 -23.01
CA ILE A 121 32.25 -30.90 -23.91
C ILE A 121 32.70 -30.61 -25.34
N GLU A 122 32.49 -29.40 -25.84
CA GLU A 122 32.95 -28.97 -27.17
C GLU A 122 34.48 -29.06 -27.31
N PHE A 123 35.22 -28.63 -26.29
CA PHE A 123 36.68 -28.73 -26.28
C PHE A 123 37.17 -30.20 -26.31
N ILE A 124 36.50 -31.10 -25.59
CA ILE A 124 36.82 -32.53 -25.60
C ILE A 124 36.47 -33.12 -26.97
N ASN A 125 35.26 -32.89 -27.47
CA ASN A 125 34.81 -33.44 -28.75
C ASN A 125 35.70 -32.97 -29.91
N SER A 126 36.09 -31.69 -29.95
CA SER A 126 37.03 -31.18 -30.95
C SER A 126 38.42 -31.80 -30.86
N ARG A 127 38.86 -32.23 -29.67
CA ARG A 127 40.17 -32.86 -29.46
C ARG A 127 40.21 -34.35 -29.77
N PHE A 128 39.09 -35.07 -29.61
CA PHE A 128 39.01 -36.52 -29.81
C PHE A 128 38.38 -36.93 -31.15
N HIS A 129 37.81 -35.99 -31.92
CA HIS A 129 37.34 -36.20 -33.30
C HIS A 129 38.28 -35.63 -34.38
N ALA A 130 39.55 -35.36 -34.02
CA ALA A 130 40.64 -35.05 -34.95
C ALA A 130 41.54 -36.27 -35.20
#